data_AF-A0A8J8FA00-F1
#
_entry.id   AF-A0A8J8FA00-F1
#
_cell.length_a   1.000
_cell.length_b   1.000
_cell.length_c   1.000
_cell.angle_alpha   90.00
_cell.angle_beta   90.00
_cell.angle_gamma   90.00
#
_symmetry.space_group_name_H-M   'P 1'
#
loop_
_entity.id
_entity.type
_entity.pdbx_description
1 polymer ?
#
loop_
_entity_poly.entity_id
_entity_poly.type
_entity_poly.pdbx_seq_one_letter_code
_entity_poly.pdbx_strand_id
1 'polypeptide(L)'
;MNARTTIASEFDVGDGPEAVTVRKLLTPRGQLVEIESDSETGETATQIRIDALGLESLSWQTVPNIVDRLDCDSSVRDKGEIASDSGESFEISNEYADVEVSKIRTPAGEQLLVRSLVKKTTLQLTPEMLSALSLHETKLVSEFLETPHGPHDH
;
A
#
# COMPACT_ATOMS: atom_id res chain seq x y z
N MET A 1 24.86 -16.59 12.27
CA MET A 1 24.14 -15.40 12.75
C MET A 1 22.84 -15.32 11.96
N ASN A 2 21.69 -15.62 12.57
CA ASN A 2 20.41 -15.49 11.87
C ASN A 2 20.10 -14.00 11.77
N ALA A 3 20.17 -13.43 10.57
CA ALA A 3 19.70 -12.07 10.36
C ALA A 3 18.23 -11.99 10.80
N ARG A 4 17.92 -11.04 11.69
CA ARG A 4 16.56 -10.83 12.21
C ARG A 4 15.88 -9.77 11.36
N THR A 5 14.59 -9.95 11.10
CA THR A 5 13.75 -8.90 10.51
C THR A 5 13.78 -7.67 11.40
N THR A 6 14.03 -6.51 10.81
CA THR A 6 14.10 -5.22 11.52
C THR A 6 13.22 -4.19 10.81
N ILE A 7 12.54 -3.33 11.57
CA ILE A 7 11.80 -2.19 11.04
C ILE A 7 12.81 -1.07 10.75
N ALA A 8 12.87 -0.63 9.49
CA ALA A 8 13.76 0.45 9.06
C ALA A 8 13.08 1.82 9.06
N SER A 9 11.78 1.84 8.78
CA SER A 9 10.97 3.06 8.72
C SER A 9 9.52 2.69 9.00
N GLU A 10 8.79 3.62 9.58
CA GLU A 10 7.40 3.43 9.98
C GLU A 10 6.71 4.81 9.99
N PHE A 11 5.46 4.84 9.52
CA PHE A 11 4.56 5.97 9.69
C PHE A 11 3.11 5.49 9.63
N ASP A 12 2.21 6.26 10.24
CA ASP A 12 0.76 6.02 10.19
C ASP A 12 0.12 6.85 9.08
N VAL A 13 -0.87 6.28 8.42
CA VAL A 13 -1.70 6.92 7.40
C VAL A 13 -3.12 7.05 7.91
N GLY A 14 -3.58 8.28 8.09
CA GLY A 14 -4.91 8.59 8.61
C GLY A 14 -4.87 9.06 10.06
N ASP A 15 -6.03 9.51 10.55
CA ASP A 15 -6.19 10.05 11.89
C ASP A 15 -7.15 9.18 12.71
N GLY A 16 -6.77 8.89 13.96
CA GLY A 16 -7.66 8.24 14.92
C GLY A 16 -7.67 6.70 14.84
N PRO A 17 -8.77 6.03 15.23
CA PRO A 17 -8.82 4.57 15.38
C PRO A 17 -8.78 3.81 14.05
N GLU A 18 -8.98 4.50 12.91
CA GLU A 18 -8.93 3.92 11.57
C GLU A 18 -7.57 4.14 10.89
N ALA A 19 -6.58 4.69 11.60
CA ALA A 19 -5.24 4.87 11.08
C ALA A 19 -4.60 3.52 10.75
N VAL A 20 -3.86 3.48 9.64
CA VAL A 20 -3.18 2.28 9.17
C VAL A 20 -1.68 2.50 9.26
N THR A 21 -0.98 1.62 9.96
CA THR A 21 0.48 1.70 10.10
C THR A 21 1.17 1.06 8.90
N VAL A 22 2.11 1.79 8.30
CA VAL A 22 2.91 1.34 7.16
C VAL A 22 4.37 1.26 7.57
N ARG A 23 4.97 0.07 7.44
CA ARG A 23 6.35 -0.20 7.88
C ARG A 23 7.21 -0.74 6.74
N LYS A 24 8.44 -0.24 6.67
CA LYS A 24 9.50 -0.87 5.89
C LYS A 24 10.22 -1.91 6.74
N LEU A 25 10.17 -3.16 6.30
CA LEU A 25 10.86 -4.29 6.92
C LEU A 25 12.12 -4.66 6.12
N LEU A 26 13.26 -4.74 6.81
CA LEU A 26 14.48 -5.34 6.29
C LEU A 26 14.55 -6.79 6.75
N THR A 27 14.42 -7.72 5.82
CA THR A 27 14.50 -9.16 6.09
C THR A 27 15.81 -9.72 5.51
N PRO A 28 16.24 -10.93 5.93
CA PRO A 28 17.39 -11.60 5.31
C PRO A 28 17.20 -11.91 3.82
N ARG A 29 15.94 -11.92 3.35
CA ARG A 29 15.55 -12.26 1.98
C ARG A 29 15.26 -11.04 1.12
N GLY A 30 15.37 -9.83 1.66
CA GLY A 30 15.05 -8.59 0.97
C GLY A 30 14.18 -7.66 1.79
N GLN A 31 13.67 -6.63 1.13
CA GLN A 31 12.84 -5.60 1.75
C GLN A 31 11.37 -5.93 1.53
N LEU A 32 10.53 -5.66 2.54
CA LEU A 32 9.07 -5.77 2.45
C LEU A 32 8.44 -4.50 3.02
N VAL A 33 7.25 -4.15 2.54
CA VAL A 33 6.34 -3.24 3.23
C VAL A 33 5.30 -4.07 3.96
N GLU A 34 5.12 -3.76 5.23
CA GLU A 34 4.01 -4.26 6.04
C GLU A 34 2.97 -3.14 6.17
N ILE A 35 1.72 -3.49 5.89
CA ILE A 35 0.56 -2.63 6.10
C ILE A 35 -0.25 -3.32 7.19
N GLU A 36 -0.39 -2.66 8.33
CA GLU A 36 -1.11 -3.16 9.49
C GLU A 36 -2.26 -2.22 9.84
N SER A 37 -3.46 -2.78 9.98
CA SER A 37 -4.65 -2.06 10.43
C SER A 37 -5.18 -2.72 11.69
N ASP A 38 -5.38 -1.92 12.73
CA ASP A 38 -6.10 -2.35 13.92
C ASP A 38 -7.57 -2.60 13.56
N SER A 39 -8.11 -3.73 14.01
CA SER A 39 -9.52 -4.03 13.81
C SER A 39 -10.36 -3.13 14.73
N GLU A 40 -11.42 -2.50 14.20
CA GLU A 40 -12.38 -1.69 14.98
C GLU A 40 -12.95 -2.44 16.20
N THR A 41 -12.97 -3.78 16.19
CA THR A 41 -13.48 -4.60 17.31
C THR A 41 -12.42 -5.00 18.34
N GLY A 42 -11.14 -4.66 18.13
CA GLY A 42 -10.06 -4.94 19.09
C GLY A 42 -9.66 -6.41 19.21
N GLU A 43 -10.11 -7.27 18.28
CA GLU A 43 -9.96 -8.72 18.42
C GLU A 43 -8.68 -9.27 17.78
N THR A 44 -8.18 -8.71 16.66
CA THR A 44 -6.83 -8.98 16.12
C THR A 44 -6.45 -7.91 15.09
N ALA A 45 -5.26 -7.31 15.20
CA ALA A 45 -4.72 -6.46 14.13
C ALA A 45 -4.51 -7.28 12.85
N THR A 46 -4.88 -6.72 11.71
CA THR A 46 -4.76 -7.37 10.40
C THR A 46 -3.55 -6.83 9.68
N GLN A 47 -2.82 -7.68 8.97
CA GLN A 47 -1.59 -7.25 8.30
C GLN A 47 -1.36 -7.99 6.99
N ILE A 48 -0.78 -7.28 6.04
CA ILE A 48 -0.26 -7.82 4.79
C ILE A 48 1.20 -7.39 4.60
N ARG A 49 2.02 -8.29 4.04
CA ARG A 49 3.39 -8.01 3.64
C ARG A 49 3.54 -8.10 2.13
N ILE A 50 4.10 -7.06 1.54
CA ILE A 50 4.20 -6.86 0.10
C ILE A 50 5.65 -6.51 -0.23
N ASP A 51 6.25 -7.16 -1.23
CA ASP A 51 7.58 -6.82 -1.71
C ASP A 51 7.54 -5.68 -2.74
N ALA A 52 8.71 -5.21 -3.18
CA ALA A 52 8.80 -4.11 -4.14
C ALA A 52 8.05 -4.39 -5.46
N LEU A 53 8.11 -5.62 -5.98
CA LEU A 53 7.41 -5.98 -7.22
C LEU A 53 5.90 -6.00 -7.02
N GLY A 54 5.45 -6.51 -5.87
CA GLY A 54 4.04 -6.44 -5.48
C GLY A 54 3.52 -5.00 -5.39
N LEU A 55 4.26 -4.09 -4.78
CA LEU A 55 3.90 -2.67 -4.72
C LEU A 55 3.92 -1.99 -6.09
N GLU A 56 4.90 -2.33 -6.94
CA GLU A 56 4.94 -1.83 -8.30
C GLU A 56 3.69 -2.29 -9.08
N SER A 57 3.26 -3.54 -8.89
CA SER A 57 2.05 -4.06 -9.53
C SER A 57 0.76 -3.36 -9.09
N LEU A 58 0.69 -2.96 -7.81
CA LEU A 58 -0.40 -2.12 -7.30
C LEU A 58 -0.39 -0.76 -8.00
N SER A 59 0.78 -0.16 -8.21
CA SER A 59 0.88 1.13 -8.89
C SER A 59 0.37 1.11 -10.35
N TRP A 60 0.23 -0.07 -10.96
CA TRP A 60 -0.35 -0.22 -12.30
C TRP A 60 -1.88 -0.24 -12.31
N GLN A 61 -2.50 -0.43 -11.15
CA GLN A 61 -3.95 -0.49 -11.01
C GLN A 61 -4.56 0.91 -10.93
N THR A 62 -5.86 0.99 -11.13
CA THR A 62 -6.64 2.21 -10.94
C THR A 62 -7.42 2.14 -9.63
N VAL A 63 -7.67 3.29 -9.00
CA VAL A 63 -8.47 3.40 -7.78
C VAL A 63 -9.83 2.65 -7.91
N PRO A 64 -10.59 2.77 -9.01
CA PRO A 64 -11.84 2.01 -9.17
C PRO A 64 -11.65 0.49 -9.19
N ASN A 65 -10.56 -0.02 -9.78
CA ASN A 65 -10.27 -1.45 -9.81
C ASN A 65 -9.90 -1.96 -8.41
N ILE A 66 -9.09 -1.20 -7.67
CA ILE A 66 -8.76 -1.53 -6.27
C ILE A 66 -10.03 -1.59 -5.42
N VAL A 67 -10.91 -0.59 -5.54
CA VAL A 67 -12.19 -0.57 -4.81
C VAL A 67 -13.05 -1.79 -5.13
N ASP A 68 -13.15 -2.17 -6.40
CA ASP A 68 -13.91 -3.35 -6.85
C ASP A 68 -13.30 -4.66 -6.31
N ARG A 69 -11.97 -4.81 -6.41
CA ARG A 69 -11.24 -6.02 -5.97
C ARG A 69 -11.24 -6.21 -4.46
N LEU A 70 -11.16 -5.12 -3.71
CA LEU A 70 -11.13 -5.11 -2.25
C LEU A 70 -12.54 -5.05 -1.62
N ASP A 71 -13.60 -5.04 -2.43
CA ASP A 71 -14.98 -4.85 -2.00
C ASP A 71 -15.16 -3.61 -1.10
N CYS A 72 -14.39 -2.54 -1.38
CA CYS A 72 -14.48 -1.29 -0.63
C CYS A 72 -15.71 -0.47 -1.06
N ASP A 73 -16.20 0.38 -0.15
CA ASP A 73 -17.31 1.27 -0.49
C ASP A 73 -16.90 2.27 -1.60
N SER A 74 -17.76 2.45 -2.60
CA SER A 74 -17.50 3.35 -3.73
C SER A 74 -17.39 4.83 -3.36
N SER A 75 -17.79 5.21 -2.13
CA SER A 75 -17.58 6.55 -1.56
C SER A 75 -16.10 6.86 -1.26
N VAL A 76 -15.23 5.84 -1.28
CA VAL A 76 -13.78 5.97 -1.09
C VAL A 76 -13.05 6.51 -2.34
N ARG A 77 -13.78 6.77 -3.44
CA ARG A 77 -13.20 7.26 -4.71
C ARG A 77 -12.46 8.60 -4.56
N ASP A 78 -11.22 8.58 -5.03
CA ASP A 78 -10.32 9.70 -5.38
C ASP A 78 -10.58 11.00 -4.60
N LYS A 79 -9.97 11.09 -3.42
CA LYS A 79 -10.10 12.21 -2.48
C LYS A 79 -9.28 13.46 -2.90
N GLY A 80 -8.96 13.57 -4.19
CA GLY A 80 -8.52 14.81 -4.84
C GLY A 80 -7.03 14.93 -5.12
N GLU A 81 -6.65 16.08 -5.68
CA GLU A 81 -5.26 16.40 -6.01
C GLU A 81 -4.39 16.44 -4.74
N ILE A 82 -3.13 16.01 -4.89
CA ILE A 82 -2.13 16.02 -3.82
C ILE A 82 -1.95 17.47 -3.33
N ALA A 83 -2.36 17.75 -2.09
CA ALA A 83 -2.29 19.09 -1.53
C ALA A 83 -0.90 19.37 -0.95
N SER A 84 -0.26 18.39 -0.33
CA SER A 84 1.10 18.48 0.23
C SER A 84 1.72 17.10 0.46
N ASP A 85 3.04 17.03 0.38
CA ASP A 85 3.82 15.87 0.83
C ASP A 85 4.05 15.98 2.35
N SER A 86 3.76 14.92 3.11
CA SER A 86 3.90 14.95 4.58
C SER A 86 5.37 14.84 5.02
N GLY A 87 6.32 14.61 4.11
CA GLY A 87 7.74 14.40 4.40
C GLY A 87 8.08 12.98 4.89
N GLU A 88 7.07 12.16 5.18
CA GLU A 88 7.22 10.77 5.58
C GLU A 88 7.21 9.87 4.34
N SER A 89 8.39 9.39 3.96
CA SER A 89 8.55 8.50 2.81
C SER A 89 9.73 7.56 2.99
N PHE A 90 9.70 6.45 2.26
CA PHE A 90 10.84 5.57 2.11
C PHE A 90 10.80 4.87 0.75
N GLU A 91 11.98 4.53 0.26
CA GLU A 91 12.14 3.73 -0.96
C GLU A 91 12.21 2.24 -0.60
N ILE A 92 11.67 1.39 -1.45
CA ILE A 92 11.79 -0.05 -1.37
C ILE A 92 12.14 -0.61 -2.75
N SER A 93 13.16 -1.45 -2.79
CA SER A 93 13.62 -2.05 -4.04
C SER A 93 14.03 -3.50 -3.90
N ASN A 94 13.91 -4.23 -5.01
CA ASN A 94 14.45 -5.57 -5.20
C ASN A 94 15.05 -5.67 -6.61
N GLU A 95 15.40 -6.88 -7.06
CA GLU A 95 16.00 -7.10 -8.38
C GLU A 95 15.04 -6.84 -9.57
N TYR A 96 13.74 -6.69 -9.31
CA TYR A 96 12.69 -6.54 -10.32
C TYR A 96 12.03 -5.17 -10.34
N ALA A 97 12.00 -4.46 -9.20
CA ALA A 97 11.23 -3.24 -9.03
C ALA A 97 11.90 -2.25 -8.06
N ASP A 98 11.60 -0.97 -8.28
CA ASP A 98 12.01 0.13 -7.43
C ASP A 98 10.82 1.07 -7.21
N VAL A 99 10.41 1.21 -5.95
CA VAL A 99 9.16 1.86 -5.56
C VAL A 99 9.41 2.83 -4.40
N GLU A 100 8.87 4.02 -4.52
CA GLU A 100 8.76 4.98 -3.42
C GLU A 100 7.37 4.86 -2.79
N VAL A 101 7.35 4.78 -1.47
CA VAL A 101 6.13 4.82 -0.65
C VAL A 101 6.18 6.08 0.19
N SER A 102 5.19 6.96 0.03
CA SER A 102 5.12 8.21 0.77
C SER A 102 3.74 8.49 1.32
N LYS A 103 3.69 9.17 2.46
CA LYS A 103 2.46 9.73 2.99
C LYS A 103 2.21 11.11 2.38
N ILE A 104 1.02 11.29 1.84
CA ILE A 104 0.56 12.55 1.27
C ILE A 104 -0.69 13.03 2.01
N ARG A 105 -0.93 14.33 1.94
CA ARG A 105 -2.15 14.95 2.44
C ARG A 105 -2.99 15.46 1.27
N THR A 106 -4.25 15.10 1.29
CA THR A 106 -5.28 15.56 0.34
C THR A 106 -6.38 16.30 1.10
N PRO A 107 -7.25 17.06 0.42
CA PRO A 107 -8.39 17.71 1.07
C PRO A 107 -9.34 16.75 1.78
N ALA A 108 -9.38 15.47 1.38
CA ALA A 108 -10.24 14.47 2.01
C ALA A 108 -9.50 13.48 2.94
N GLY A 109 -8.23 13.76 3.25
CA GLY A 109 -7.49 13.07 4.30
C GLY A 109 -6.04 12.76 3.95
N GLU A 110 -5.35 12.15 4.90
CA GLU A 110 -4.05 11.52 4.65
C GLU A 110 -4.21 10.26 3.81
N GLN A 111 -3.24 10.01 2.92
CA GLN A 111 -3.23 8.86 2.02
C GLN A 111 -1.82 8.34 1.82
N LEU A 112 -1.72 7.10 1.37
CA LEU A 112 -0.48 6.50 0.93
C LEU A 112 -0.35 6.66 -0.58
N LEU A 113 0.76 7.25 -1.03
CA LEU A 113 1.17 7.28 -2.42
C LEU A 113 2.20 6.17 -2.66
N VAL A 114 1.89 5.28 -3.60
CA VAL A 114 2.81 4.26 -4.10
C VAL A 114 3.25 4.66 -5.50
N ARG A 115 4.55 4.88 -5.70
CA ARG A 115 5.13 5.35 -6.97
C ARG A 115 6.20 4.39 -7.45
N SER A 116 6.02 3.80 -8.63
CA SER A 116 7.11 3.09 -9.32
C SER A 116 8.10 4.10 -9.89
N LEU A 117 9.39 3.97 -9.53
CA LEU A 117 10.44 4.84 -10.06
C LEU A 117 10.81 4.48 -11.50
N VAL A 118 10.70 3.20 -11.86
CA VAL A 118 11.05 2.69 -13.20
C VAL A 118 9.93 2.95 -14.19
N LYS A 119 8.69 2.59 -13.85
CA LYS A 119 7.52 2.72 -14.72
C LYS A 119 6.85 4.08 -14.64
N LYS A 120 7.18 4.88 -13.62
CA LYS A 120 6.60 6.22 -13.37
C LYS A 120 5.08 6.19 -13.20
N THR A 121 4.56 5.06 -12.73
CA THR A 121 3.16 4.87 -12.38
C THR A 121 2.94 5.18 -10.91
N THR A 122 1.75 5.67 -10.57
CA THR A 122 1.39 6.08 -9.22
C THR A 122 0.00 5.60 -8.86
N LEU A 123 -0.17 5.17 -7.61
CA LEU A 123 -1.47 4.87 -7.04
C LEU A 123 -1.60 5.54 -5.66
N GLN A 124 -2.72 6.19 -5.43
CA GLN A 124 -3.10 6.75 -4.14
C GLN A 124 -4.06 5.78 -3.44
N LEU A 125 -3.76 5.43 -2.19
CA LEU A 125 -4.54 4.52 -1.36
C LEU A 125 -5.00 5.25 -0.11
N THR A 126 -6.30 5.21 0.15
CA THR A 126 -6.89 5.78 1.37
C THR A 126 -6.69 4.84 2.56
N PRO A 127 -6.83 5.31 3.82
CA PRO A 127 -6.80 4.44 4.99
C PRO A 127 -7.78 3.26 4.89
N GLU A 128 -8.99 3.51 4.38
CA GLU A 128 -10.01 2.45 4.19
C GLU A 128 -9.54 1.39 3.18
N MET A 129 -8.89 1.79 2.08
CA MET A 129 -8.32 0.85 1.10
C MET A 129 -7.15 0.06 1.69
N LEU A 130 -6.31 0.69 2.50
CA LEU A 130 -5.16 0.05 3.14
C LEU A 130 -5.61 -0.97 4.19
N SER A 131 -6.65 -0.63 4.96
CA SER A 131 -7.29 -1.53 5.92
C SER A 131 -7.94 -2.72 5.22
N ALA A 132 -8.66 -2.49 4.11
CA ALA A 132 -9.17 -3.57 3.29
C ALA A 132 -8.03 -4.46 2.76
N LEU A 133 -6.95 -3.85 2.26
CA LEU A 133 -5.78 -4.58 1.75
C LEU A 133 -5.12 -5.45 2.84
N SER A 134 -5.08 -5.02 4.11
CA SER A 134 -4.51 -5.80 5.21
C SER A 134 -5.36 -7.01 5.62
N LEU A 135 -6.63 -7.08 5.19
CA LEU A 135 -7.48 -8.26 5.36
C LEU A 135 -7.17 -9.37 4.34
N HIS A 136 -6.47 -9.06 3.26
CA HIS A 136 -6.19 -10.02 2.19
C HIS A 136 -4.84 -10.71 2.35
N GLU A 137 -4.74 -11.91 1.77
CA GLU A 137 -3.49 -12.64 1.68
C GLU A 137 -2.61 -12.09 0.54
N THR A 138 -1.29 -12.31 0.64
CA THR A 138 -0.30 -11.95 -0.40
C THR A 138 -0.64 -12.53 -1.78
N LYS A 139 -1.50 -13.56 -1.86
CA LYS A 139 -2.00 -14.09 -3.14
C LYS A 139 -2.71 -13.02 -3.99
N LEU A 140 -3.42 -12.08 -3.37
CA LEU A 140 -4.05 -10.95 -4.08
C LEU A 140 -3.03 -10.13 -4.87
N VAL A 141 -1.83 -9.92 -4.29
CA VAL A 141 -0.73 -9.21 -4.95
C VAL A 141 -0.24 -9.95 -6.19
N SER A 142 -0.25 -11.28 -6.15
CA SER A 142 0.11 -12.10 -7.31
C SER A 142 -0.89 -11.93 -8.46
N GLU A 143 -2.17 -11.76 -8.16
CA GLU A 143 -3.20 -11.56 -9.19
C GLU A 143 -3.02 -10.21 -9.92
N PHE A 144 -2.58 -9.16 -9.23
CA PHE A 144 -2.26 -7.87 -9.87
C PHE A 144 -1.07 -7.97 -10.85
N LEU A 145 -0.13 -8.90 -10.61
CA LEU A 145 0.96 -9.20 -11.53
C LEU A 145 0.48 -9.96 -12.78
N GLU A 146 -0.54 -10.82 -12.62
CA GLU A 146 -1.13 -11.57 -13.74
C GLU A 146 -2.04 -10.69 -14.62
N THR A 147 -2.62 -9.62 -14.06
CA THR A 147 -3.43 -8.63 -14.79
C THR A 147 -2.83 -7.22 -14.71
N PRO A 148 -1.70 -6.96 -15.39
CA PRO A 148 -1.16 -5.61 -15.49
C PRO A 148 -2.16 -4.75 -16.26
N HIS A 149 -2.69 -3.70 -15.62
CA HIS A 149 -3.77 -2.80 -16.08
C HIS A 149 -5.23 -3.25 -15.81
N GLY A 150 -5.45 -4.25 -14.96
CA GLY A 150 -6.78 -4.78 -14.67
C GLY A 150 -7.24 -5.83 -15.70
N PRO A 151 -8.44 -6.41 -15.53
CA PRO A 151 -8.95 -7.35 -16.52
C PRO A 151 -9.02 -6.67 -17.89
N HIS A 152 -8.43 -7.30 -18.91
CA HIS A 152 -8.71 -6.92 -20.30
C HIS A 152 -10.22 -7.09 -20.50
N ASP A 153 -10.95 -5.98 -20.59
CA ASP A 153 -12.29 -5.96 -21.14
C ASP A 153 -12.19 -6.57 -22.54
N HIS A 154 -12.86 -7.70 -22.75
CA HIS A 154 -12.83 -8.47 -23.99
C HIS A 154 -14.25 -8.82 -24.43
#